data_AF-A0A7S1W131-F1
#
_entry.id   AF-A0A7S1W131-F1
#
_cell.length_a   1.000
_cell.length_b   1.000
_cell.length_c   1.000
_cell.angle_alpha   90.00
_cell.angle_beta   90.00
_cell.angle_gamma   90.00
#
_symmetry.space_group_name_H-M   'P 1'
#
loop_
_entity.id
_entity.type
_entity.pdbx_description
1 polymer ?
#
loop_
_entity_poly.entity_id
_entity_poly.type
_entity_poly.pdbx_seq_one_letter_code
_entity_poly.pdbx_strand_id
1 'polypeptide(L)'
;MLEYNADTPTLLVESAAAQAQWKDDRAREGWLYLTADYAPGKDSMTNYSQFNQIDDCLRRAWPRFLERSARAMGAPPKPDVVFAAQRASAEEQCNVDYLAASAKRAGVGAVIADISDLHAWAGGVVLKEPSGDSREVRAIWKLYPTEWLPRGDLRE
;
A
#
# COMPACT_ATOMS: atom_id res chain seq x y z
N MET A 1 -22.85 -10.21 -2.98
CA MET A 1 -21.83 -9.32 -2.38
C MET A 1 -22.46 -8.71 -1.15
N LEU A 2 -21.88 -8.91 0.05
CA LEU A 2 -22.44 -8.41 1.31
C LEU A 2 -21.99 -6.97 1.59
N GLU A 3 -20.71 -6.68 1.36
CA GLU A 3 -20.12 -5.35 1.51
C GLU A 3 -18.88 -5.20 0.60
N TYR A 4 -18.39 -3.97 0.45
CA TYR A 4 -17.15 -3.66 -0.26
C TYR A 4 -16.31 -2.68 0.56
N ASN A 5 -15.34 -3.22 1.30
CA ASN A 5 -14.44 -2.45 2.16
C ASN A 5 -13.35 -1.78 1.32
N ALA A 6 -13.61 -0.55 0.88
CA ALA A 6 -12.74 0.16 -0.06
C ALA A 6 -11.70 1.08 0.61
N ASP A 7 -11.82 1.35 1.92
CA ASP A 7 -10.99 2.36 2.61
C ASP A 7 -9.74 1.75 3.28
N THR A 8 -9.83 0.53 3.83
CA THR A 8 -8.76 -0.08 4.61
C THR A 8 -8.48 -1.53 4.18
N PRO A 9 -7.25 -1.89 3.82
CA PRO A 9 -6.94 -3.24 3.33
C PRO A 9 -6.47 -4.15 4.48
N THR A 10 -7.33 -4.45 5.45
CA THR A 10 -7.00 -5.18 6.70
C THR A 10 -6.39 -6.58 6.52
N LEU A 11 -6.48 -7.18 5.33
CA LEU A 11 -5.93 -8.52 5.03
C LEU A 11 -4.83 -8.51 3.95
N LEU A 12 -4.22 -7.34 3.71
CA LEU A 12 -3.26 -7.19 2.62
C LEU A 12 -2.05 -8.10 2.78
N VAL A 13 -1.42 -8.09 3.96
CA VAL A 13 -0.16 -8.80 4.19
C VAL A 13 -0.39 -10.32 4.16
N GLU A 14 -1.49 -10.78 4.74
CA GLU A 14 -1.90 -12.18 4.73
C GLU A 14 -2.13 -12.66 3.29
N SER A 15 -2.84 -11.86 2.50
CA SER A 15 -3.20 -12.24 1.13
C SER A 15 -2.04 -12.10 0.15
N ALA A 16 -1.16 -11.12 0.35
CA ALA A 16 -0.12 -10.77 -0.62
C ALA A 16 1.25 -11.37 -0.29
N ALA A 17 1.57 -11.59 1.00
CA ALA A 17 2.86 -12.12 1.43
C ALA A 17 2.71 -13.53 2.02
N ALA A 18 1.82 -13.73 3.00
CA ALA A 18 1.74 -15.01 3.68
C ALA A 18 1.23 -16.14 2.76
N GLN A 19 0.19 -15.90 1.96
CA GLN A 19 -0.29 -16.87 0.97
C GLN A 19 0.75 -17.17 -0.13
N ALA A 20 1.55 -16.17 -0.49
CA ALA A 20 2.62 -16.31 -1.47
C ALA A 20 3.74 -17.22 -0.94
N GLN A 21 4.19 -16.95 0.28
CA GLN A 21 5.20 -17.75 0.96
C GLN A 21 4.70 -19.19 1.15
N TRP A 22 3.44 -19.37 1.59
CA TRP A 22 2.84 -20.69 1.73
C TRP A 22 2.84 -21.46 0.41
N LYS A 23 2.46 -20.82 -0.70
CA LYS A 23 2.50 -21.42 -2.04
C LYS A 23 3.91 -21.88 -2.38
N ASP A 24 4.90 -21.02 -2.18
CA ASP A 24 6.31 -21.32 -2.48
C ASP A 24 6.88 -22.43 -1.59
N ASP A 25 6.44 -22.52 -0.34
CA ASP A 25 6.84 -23.61 0.57
C ASP A 25 6.21 -24.95 0.19
N ARG A 26 4.91 -24.98 -0.12
CA ARG A 26 4.26 -26.20 -0.60
C ARG A 26 4.86 -26.68 -1.92
N ALA A 27 5.19 -25.75 -2.81
CA ALA A 27 5.91 -26.02 -4.04
C ALA A 27 7.23 -26.75 -3.81
N ARG A 28 8.06 -26.27 -2.87
CA ARG A 28 9.34 -26.90 -2.50
C ARG A 28 9.17 -28.29 -1.89
N GLU A 29 8.05 -28.55 -1.22
CA GLU A 29 7.69 -29.87 -0.68
C GLU A 29 7.16 -30.85 -1.76
N GLY A 30 7.15 -30.46 -3.04
CA GLY A 30 6.74 -31.32 -4.15
C GLY A 30 5.24 -31.27 -4.46
N TRP A 31 4.51 -30.27 -3.96
CA TRP A 31 3.11 -30.07 -4.33
C TRP A 31 3.03 -29.47 -5.75
N LEU A 32 3.19 -30.33 -6.76
CA LEU A 32 3.28 -29.98 -8.17
C LEU A 32 2.11 -29.11 -8.66
N TYR A 33 0.92 -29.32 -8.10
CA TYR A 33 -0.28 -28.55 -8.46
C TYR A 33 -0.13 -27.05 -8.18
N LEU A 34 0.64 -26.61 -7.19
CA LEU A 34 0.79 -25.18 -6.86
C LEU A 34 1.87 -24.44 -7.68
N THR A 35 2.61 -25.17 -8.52
CA THR A 35 3.77 -24.66 -9.30
C THR A 35 3.54 -24.61 -10.80
N ALA A 36 2.39 -25.11 -11.27
CA ALA A 36 2.10 -25.18 -12.69
C ALA A 36 1.72 -23.80 -13.23
N ASP A 37 2.72 -22.95 -13.44
CA ASP A 37 2.57 -21.83 -14.36
C ASP A 37 2.32 -22.39 -15.77
N TYR A 38 1.25 -21.88 -16.40
CA TYR A 38 0.77 -22.10 -17.76
C TYR A 38 1.66 -22.96 -18.69
N ALA A 39 1.31 -24.25 -18.87
CA ALA A 39 1.81 -25.06 -19.98
C ALA A 39 0.86 -24.90 -21.19
N PRO A 40 1.34 -24.39 -22.35
CA PRO A 40 0.50 -24.30 -23.55
C PRO A 40 0.00 -25.69 -23.96
N GLY A 41 -1.32 -25.85 -24.09
CA GLY A 41 -1.95 -27.10 -24.56
C GLY A 41 -2.51 -28.02 -23.47
N LYS A 42 -2.50 -27.63 -22.19
CA LYS A 42 -3.30 -28.29 -21.15
C LYS A 42 -4.58 -27.50 -20.88
N ASP A 43 -5.71 -28.19 -20.93
CA ASP A 43 -7.04 -27.63 -20.64
C ASP A 43 -7.04 -26.91 -19.27
N SER A 44 -7.57 -25.70 -19.28
CA SER A 44 -7.15 -24.57 -18.47
C SER A 44 -7.81 -24.51 -17.08
N MET A 45 -7.57 -25.50 -16.22
CA MET A 45 -8.13 -25.52 -14.85
C MET A 45 -7.08 -25.37 -13.74
N THR A 46 -5.79 -25.22 -14.06
CA THR A 46 -4.68 -25.25 -13.10
C THR A 46 -3.82 -23.98 -13.10
N ASN A 47 -4.36 -22.84 -13.55
CA ASN A 47 -3.69 -21.56 -13.34
C ASN A 47 -4.06 -21.06 -11.94
N TYR A 48 -3.29 -21.47 -10.91
CA TYR A 48 -3.49 -21.04 -9.52
C TYR A 48 -3.04 -19.59 -9.27
N SER A 49 -3.28 -18.70 -10.24
CA SER A 49 -3.04 -17.26 -10.14
C SER A 49 -3.84 -16.61 -9.02
N GLN A 50 -4.84 -17.30 -8.47
CA GLN A 50 -5.60 -16.88 -7.29
C GLN A 50 -4.71 -16.58 -6.07
N PHE A 51 -3.51 -17.18 -5.99
CA PHE A 51 -2.71 -17.09 -4.77
C PHE A 51 -1.76 -15.90 -4.68
N ASN A 52 -1.43 -15.16 -5.74
CA ASN A 52 -0.73 -13.87 -5.54
C ASN A 52 -0.52 -13.00 -6.81
N GLN A 53 -1.57 -12.34 -7.31
CA GLN A 53 -1.37 -11.23 -8.26
C GLN A 53 -1.24 -9.87 -7.57
N ILE A 54 -1.30 -9.81 -6.23
CA ILE A 54 -1.41 -8.55 -5.49
C ILE A 54 -0.15 -7.71 -5.65
N ASP A 55 1.04 -8.30 -5.48
CA ASP A 55 2.32 -7.56 -5.63
C ASP A 55 2.46 -6.97 -7.04
N ASP A 56 2.15 -7.79 -8.05
CA ASP A 56 2.17 -7.38 -9.45
C ASP A 56 1.14 -6.29 -9.77
N CYS A 57 -0.04 -6.37 -9.16
CA CYS A 57 -1.06 -5.35 -9.26
C CYS A 57 -0.64 -4.04 -8.58
N LEU A 58 -0.04 -4.10 -7.39
CA LEU A 58 0.50 -2.93 -6.68
C LEU A 58 1.61 -2.27 -7.51
N ARG A 59 2.54 -3.05 -8.05
CA ARG A 59 3.61 -2.56 -8.93
C ARG A 59 3.06 -1.79 -10.14
N ARG A 60 1.93 -2.24 -10.71
CA ARG A 60 1.23 -1.54 -11.81
C ARG A 60 0.37 -0.36 -11.33
N ALA A 61 -0.11 -0.39 -10.09
CA ALA A 61 -0.97 0.65 -9.52
C ALA A 61 -0.17 1.91 -9.16
N TRP A 62 1.04 1.78 -8.64
CA TRP A 62 1.85 2.91 -8.19
C TRP A 62 2.13 3.97 -9.27
N PRO A 63 2.59 3.62 -10.49
CA PRO A 63 2.77 4.61 -11.55
C PRO A 63 1.46 5.30 -11.96
N ARG A 64 0.35 4.56 -11.98
CA ARG A 64 -0.98 5.10 -12.29
C ARG A 64 -1.46 6.08 -11.21
N PHE A 65 -1.16 5.79 -9.96
CA PHE A 65 -1.41 6.70 -8.85
C PHE A 65 -0.63 8.00 -9.04
N LEU A 66 0.67 7.94 -9.34
CA LEU A 66 1.47 9.14 -9.59
C LEU A 66 0.93 9.97 -10.76
N GLU A 67 0.58 9.34 -11.88
CA GLU A 67 0.01 10.03 -13.04
C GLU A 67 -1.31 10.75 -12.69
N ARG A 68 -2.21 10.07 -11.97
CA ARG A 68 -3.49 10.66 -11.54
C ARG A 68 -3.29 11.82 -10.57
N SER A 69 -2.39 11.66 -9.60
CA SER A 69 -2.05 12.69 -8.62
C SER A 69 -1.43 13.91 -9.28
N ALA A 70 -0.56 13.71 -10.28
CA ALA A 70 0.04 14.80 -11.06
C ALA A 70 -1.03 15.63 -11.78
N ARG A 71 -1.98 14.94 -12.43
CA ARG A 71 -3.08 15.57 -13.16
C ARG A 71 -4.01 16.34 -12.22
N ALA A 72 -4.34 15.77 -11.06
CA ALA A 72 -5.19 16.41 -10.08
C ALA A 72 -4.56 17.68 -9.47
N MET A 73 -3.24 17.67 -9.25
CA MET A 73 -2.52 18.81 -8.66
C MET A 73 -2.00 19.83 -9.67
N GLY A 74 -2.11 19.57 -10.99
CA GLY A 74 -1.56 20.46 -12.03
C GLY A 74 -0.03 20.63 -11.95
N ALA A 75 0.68 19.70 -11.31
CA ALA A 75 2.11 19.77 -11.05
C ALA A 75 2.71 18.35 -11.02
N PRO A 76 4.01 18.17 -11.33
CA PRO A 76 4.64 16.87 -11.18
C PRO A 76 4.45 16.36 -9.74
N PRO A 77 4.14 15.06 -9.56
CA PRO A 77 3.94 14.51 -8.24
C PRO A 77 5.30 14.53 -7.53
N LYS A 78 5.33 14.94 -6.26
CA LYS A 78 6.49 14.59 -5.43
C LYS A 78 6.53 13.06 -5.40
N PRO A 79 7.68 12.42 -5.68
CA PRO A 79 7.74 10.96 -5.74
C PRO A 79 7.48 10.34 -4.38
N ASP A 80 7.66 11.09 -3.29
CA ASP A 80 7.52 10.60 -1.92
C ASP A 80 6.05 10.52 -1.48
N VAL A 81 5.57 9.30 -1.30
CA VAL A 81 4.34 9.00 -0.58
C VAL A 81 4.68 8.78 0.90
N VAL A 82 3.95 9.45 1.79
CA VAL A 82 4.04 9.20 3.24
C VAL A 82 3.10 8.06 3.61
N PHE A 83 3.63 7.00 4.21
CA PHE A 83 2.88 5.87 4.73
C PHE A 83 2.77 6.02 6.24
N ALA A 84 1.56 6.32 6.72
CA ALA A 84 1.31 6.61 8.13
C ALA A 84 0.75 5.40 8.88
N ALA A 85 1.38 5.06 10.00
CA ALA A 85 0.94 4.03 10.94
C ALA A 85 1.28 4.43 12.37
N GLN A 86 0.61 3.83 13.36
CA GLN A 86 1.09 3.86 14.74
C GLN A 86 2.29 2.92 14.90
N ARG A 87 3.44 3.43 15.33
CA ARG A 87 4.63 2.59 15.59
C ARG A 87 4.38 1.47 16.60
N ALA A 88 3.45 1.68 17.54
CA ALA A 88 3.11 0.68 18.56
C ALA A 88 2.27 -0.48 18.00
N SER A 89 1.69 -0.36 16.80
CA SER A 89 0.87 -1.38 16.18
C SER A 89 1.67 -2.18 15.16
N ALA A 90 2.01 -3.43 15.51
CA ALA A 90 2.75 -4.32 14.62
C ALA A 90 1.98 -4.65 13.33
N GLU A 91 0.66 -4.76 13.41
CA GLU A 91 -0.22 -5.03 12.26
C GLU A 91 -0.22 -3.84 11.28
N GLU A 92 -0.35 -2.61 11.79
CA GLU A 92 -0.28 -1.41 10.96
C GLU A 92 1.11 -1.27 10.33
N GLN A 93 2.15 -1.56 11.12
CA GLN A 93 3.54 -1.50 10.67
C GLN A 93 3.80 -2.48 9.51
N CYS A 94 3.31 -3.72 9.61
CA CYS A 94 3.43 -4.69 8.52
C CYS A 94 2.77 -4.18 7.22
N ASN A 95 1.62 -3.53 7.33
CA ASN A 95 0.91 -2.98 6.17
C ASN A 95 1.69 -1.82 5.52
N VAL A 96 2.16 -0.84 6.30
CA VAL A 96 2.97 0.26 5.74
C VAL A 96 4.29 -0.22 5.19
N ASP A 97 4.95 -1.18 5.82
CA ASP A 97 6.22 -1.73 5.35
C ASP A 97 6.03 -2.43 4.00
N TYR A 98 4.98 -3.25 3.88
CA TYR A 98 4.68 -3.97 2.66
C TYR A 98 4.37 -3.00 1.50
N LEU A 99 3.50 -2.01 1.74
CA LEU A 99 3.12 -1.04 0.72
C LEU A 99 4.25 -0.09 0.35
N ALA A 100 5.00 0.43 1.32
CA ALA A 100 6.17 1.27 1.07
C ALA A 100 7.23 0.50 0.27
N ALA A 101 7.47 -0.77 0.60
CA ALA A 101 8.38 -1.61 -0.18
C ALA A 101 7.87 -1.83 -1.62
N SER A 102 6.56 -2.05 -1.80
CA SER A 102 5.96 -2.20 -3.14
C SER A 102 6.05 -0.91 -3.96
N ALA A 103 5.89 0.26 -3.33
CA ALA A 103 6.06 1.57 -3.94
C ALA A 103 7.51 1.78 -4.40
N LYS A 104 8.48 1.48 -3.51
CA LYS A 104 9.92 1.53 -3.83
C LYS A 104 10.28 0.62 -5.00
N ARG A 105 9.77 -0.61 -5.06
CA ARG A 105 9.97 -1.52 -6.21
C ARG A 105 9.40 -0.97 -7.51
N ALA A 106 8.37 -0.12 -7.46
CA ALA A 106 7.80 0.55 -8.61
C ALA A 106 8.48 1.90 -8.94
N GLY A 107 9.58 2.25 -8.27
CA GLY A 107 10.29 3.52 -8.47
C GLY A 107 9.62 4.74 -7.83
N VAL A 108 8.68 4.52 -6.90
CA VAL A 108 8.00 5.58 -6.14
C VAL A 108 8.71 5.79 -4.82
N GLY A 109 8.99 7.05 -4.49
CA GLY A 109 9.56 7.42 -3.20
C GLY A 109 8.59 7.07 -2.07
N ALA A 110 9.11 6.58 -0.95
CA ALA A 110 8.27 6.16 0.17
C ALA A 110 8.94 6.51 1.50
N VAL A 111 8.19 7.24 2.32
CA VAL A 111 8.56 7.65 3.68
C VAL A 111 7.57 7.01 4.63
N ILE A 112 8.06 6.26 5.60
CA ILE A 112 7.21 5.72 6.67
C ILE A 112 7.30 6.69 7.84
N ALA A 113 6.15 7.07 8.40
CA ALA A 113 6.06 8.02 9.51
C ALA A 113 5.07 7.53 10.57
N ASP A 114 5.29 7.96 11.82
CA ASP A 114 4.25 7.78 12.84
C ASP A 114 3.06 8.69 12.51
N ILE A 115 1.84 8.20 12.74
CA ILE A 115 0.66 9.05 12.61
C ILE A 115 0.72 10.26 13.55
N SER A 116 1.38 10.15 14.70
CA SER A 116 1.54 11.24 15.68
C SER A 116 2.48 12.35 15.21
N ASP A 117 3.33 12.06 14.22
CA ASP A 117 4.24 13.03 13.60
C ASP A 117 3.54 13.81 12.46
N LEU A 118 2.31 13.41 12.09
CA LEU A 118 1.50 14.06 11.07
C LEU A 118 0.54 15.08 11.68
N HIS A 119 0.57 16.29 11.15
CA HIS A 119 -0.25 17.39 11.60
C HIS A 119 -1.05 17.97 10.44
N ALA A 120 -2.37 17.99 10.58
CA ALA A 120 -3.27 18.60 9.61
C ALA A 120 -3.66 20.02 10.06
N TRP A 121 -3.79 20.92 9.09
CA TRP A 121 -4.25 22.30 9.28
C TRP A 121 -5.03 22.76 8.04
N ALA A 122 -5.57 23.98 8.05
CA ALA A 122 -6.42 24.51 6.97
C ALA A 122 -5.77 24.47 5.57
N GLY A 123 -4.43 24.57 5.49
CA GLY A 123 -3.69 24.54 4.22
C GLY A 123 -3.06 23.20 3.86
N GLY A 124 -3.33 22.12 4.61
CA GLY A 124 -2.91 20.77 4.24
C GLY A 124 -2.32 19.95 5.39
N VAL A 125 -1.41 19.04 5.07
CA VAL A 125 -0.78 18.13 6.04
C VAL A 125 0.73 18.35 6.02
N VAL A 126 1.33 18.41 7.20
CA VAL A 126 2.78 18.42 7.38
C VAL A 126 3.22 17.22 8.19
N LEU A 127 4.42 16.71 7.89
CA LEU A 127 5.12 15.71 8.67
C LEU A 127 6.24 16.43 9.43
N LYS A 128 6.24 16.28 10.76
CA LYS A 128 7.30 16.78 11.64
C LYS A 128 8.47 15.80 11.61
N GLU A 129 9.60 16.25 11.08
CA GLU A 129 10.81 15.44 10.96
C GLU A 129 11.60 15.43 12.28
N PRO A 130 12.41 14.40 12.55
CA PRO A 130 13.26 14.34 13.75
C PRO A 130 14.24 15.51 13.89
N SER A 131 14.58 16.21 12.80
CA SER A 131 15.39 17.43 12.83
C SER A 131 14.69 18.62 13.52
N GLY A 132 13.36 18.54 13.69
CA GLY A 132 12.51 19.64 14.14
C GLY A 132 11.87 20.41 12.99
N ASP A 133 12.30 20.18 11.74
CA ASP A 133 11.70 20.80 10.56
C ASP A 133 10.35 20.16 10.22
N SER A 134 9.51 20.88 9.48
CA SER A 134 8.26 20.36 8.94
C SER A 134 8.35 20.24 7.42
N ARG A 135 7.98 19.07 6.89
CA ARG A 135 7.82 18.87 5.45
C ARG A 135 6.35 18.83 5.08
N GLU A 136 6.01 19.52 4.00
CA GLU A 136 4.69 19.41 3.39
C GLU A 136 4.48 17.99 2.83
N VAL A 137 3.31 17.42 3.13
CA VAL A 137 2.87 16.10 2.65
C VAL A 137 1.90 16.29 1.49
N ARG A 138 2.33 15.92 0.29
CA ARG A 138 1.51 16.02 -0.94
C ARG A 138 0.79 14.72 -1.31
N ALA A 139 1.23 13.61 -0.75
CA ALA A 139 0.65 12.29 -0.94
C ALA A 139 0.79 11.48 0.35
N ILE A 140 -0.32 10.94 0.83
CA ILE A 140 -0.37 10.13 2.05
C ILE A 140 -1.15 8.86 1.80
N TRP A 141 -0.64 7.75 2.33
CA TRP A 141 -1.38 6.53 2.55
C TRP A 141 -1.67 6.37 4.04
N LYS A 142 -2.90 5.97 4.38
CA LYS A 142 -3.40 5.84 5.75
C LYS A 142 -4.17 4.53 5.93
N LEU A 143 -4.18 4.00 7.16
CA LEU A 143 -5.09 2.93 7.60
C LEU A 143 -6.36 3.44 8.27
N TYR A 144 -6.42 4.73 8.62
CA TYR A 144 -7.55 5.28 9.35
C TYR A 144 -8.71 5.58 8.41
N PRO A 145 -9.98 5.33 8.78
CA PRO A 145 -11.11 5.65 7.93
C PRO A 145 -11.17 7.15 7.58
N THR A 146 -11.61 7.48 6.36
CA THR A 146 -11.74 8.89 5.92
C THR A 146 -12.72 9.68 6.78
N GLU A 147 -13.69 9.03 7.42
CA GLU A 147 -14.67 9.64 8.32
C GLU A 147 -14.02 10.23 9.57
N TRP A 148 -12.80 9.79 9.92
CA TRP A 148 -12.04 10.30 11.05
C TRP A 148 -11.27 11.59 10.69
N LEU A 149 -11.19 11.93 9.41
CA LEU A 149 -10.60 13.18 8.98
C LEU A 149 -11.54 14.34 9.31
N PRO A 150 -11.03 15.44 9.90
CA PRO A 150 -11.83 16.61 10.20
C PRO A 150 -12.50 17.15 8.93
N ARG A 151 -13.82 17.40 8.98
CA ARG A 151 -14.59 17.94 7.85
C ARG A 151 -14.54 19.48 7.76
N GLY A 152 -13.37 20.08 8.02
CA GLY A 152 -13.14 21.52 7.86
C GLY A 152 -13.13 22.36 9.14
N ASP A 153 -13.33 21.77 10.33
CA ASP A 153 -13.27 22.50 11.62
C ASP A 153 -11.85 22.53 12.23
N LEU A 154 -10.80 22.46 11.40
CA LEU A 154 -9.43 22.68 11.85
C LEU A 154 -9.26 24.17 12.11
N ARG A 155 -9.39 24.58 13.38
CA ARG A 155 -9.12 25.96 13.81
C ARG A 155 -7.69 26.34 13.45
N GLU A 156 -7.54 27.58 12.99
CA GLU A 156 -6.28 28.22 12.58
C GLU A 156 -5.14 28.04 13.58
#